data_AF-A0A1J4QG72-F1
#
_entry.id   AF-A0A1J4QG72-F1
#
_cell.length_a   1.000
_cell.length_b   1.000
_cell.length_c   1.000
_cell.angle_alpha   90.00
_cell.angle_beta   90.00
_cell.angle_gamma   90.00
#
_symmetry.space_group_name_H-M   'P 1'
#
loop_
_entity.id
_entity.type
_entity.pdbx_description
1 polymer ?
#
loop_
_entity_poly.entity_id
_entity_poly.type
_entity_poly.pdbx_seq_one_letter_code
_entity_poly.pdbx_strand_id
1 'polypeptide(L)'
;MPEIYTKAKARKRSNKAKDAADQDGPATRHQARLLRQLGYSITVGKKVKRTRKPGLAWIQKNMSFEQAGQTLKMLIAEKRNKRAGKTSWEIKVPARPFLELDPQLVINALAAEFNRRR
;
A
#
# COMPACT_ATOMS: atom_id res chain seq x y z
N MET A 1 0.67 -21.68 -13.01
CA MET A 1 1.48 -20.86 -12.08
C MET A 1 0.60 -19.76 -11.50
N PRO A 2 0.44 -19.64 -10.18
CA PRO A 2 -0.37 -18.58 -9.58
C PRO A 2 0.22 -17.19 -9.90
N GLU A 3 -0.64 -16.20 -10.19
CA GLU A 3 -0.17 -14.84 -10.39
C GLU A 3 0.23 -14.24 -9.04
N ILE A 4 1.52 -13.91 -8.87
CA ILE A 4 2.01 -13.28 -7.65
C ILE A 4 1.62 -11.80 -7.66
N TYR A 5 0.60 -11.46 -6.89
CA TYR A 5 0.23 -10.06 -6.67
C TYR A 5 1.21 -9.42 -5.69
N THR A 6 2.24 -8.78 -6.25
CA THR A 6 3.29 -8.13 -5.47
C THR A 6 2.90 -6.70 -5.08
N LYS A 7 3.36 -6.25 -3.91
CA LYS A 7 3.26 -4.84 -3.48
C LYS A 7 3.80 -3.86 -4.52
N ALA A 8 4.77 -4.24 -5.34
CA ALA A 8 5.30 -3.41 -6.41
C ALA A 8 4.25 -3.15 -7.52
N LYS A 9 3.52 -4.20 -7.95
CA LYS A 9 2.39 -4.08 -8.89
C LYS A 9 1.28 -3.18 -8.34
N ALA A 10 0.92 -3.36 -7.06
CA ALA A 10 -0.08 -2.54 -6.38
C ALA A 10 0.33 -1.06 -6.30
N ARG A 11 1.58 -0.78 -5.93
CA ARG A 11 2.11 0.59 -5.83
C ARG A 11 2.14 1.31 -7.18
N LYS A 12 2.56 0.62 -8.25
CA LYS A 12 2.53 1.21 -9.61
C LYS A 12 1.12 1.64 -10.01
N ARG A 13 0.09 0.84 -9.66
CA ARG A 13 -1.31 1.21 -9.90
C ARG A 13 -1.76 2.39 -9.03
N SER A 14 -1.38 2.44 -7.75
CA SER A 14 -1.83 3.50 -6.84
C SER A 14 -1.08 4.82 -6.97
N ASN A 15 0.19 4.79 -7.38
CA ASN A 15 1.05 5.99 -7.43
C ASN A 15 0.72 6.91 -8.61
N LYS A 16 0.15 6.36 -9.70
CA LYS A 16 -0.25 7.14 -10.88
C LYS A 16 -1.21 8.32 -10.55
N ALA A 17 -1.88 8.29 -9.40
CA ALA A 17 -2.76 9.36 -8.92
C ALA A 17 -2.14 10.26 -7.81
N LYS A 18 -0.96 9.93 -7.27
CA LYS A 18 -0.32 10.59 -6.11
C LYS A 18 0.96 11.34 -6.42
N ASP A 19 1.55 11.13 -7.59
CA ASP A 19 2.82 11.75 -7.98
C ASP A 19 2.72 13.29 -8.13
N ALA A 20 1.52 13.87 -8.02
CA ALA A 20 1.28 15.32 -8.03
C ALA A 20 0.94 15.94 -6.65
N ALA A 21 0.94 15.16 -5.56
CA ALA A 21 0.81 15.74 -4.22
C ALA A 21 2.17 16.25 -3.78
N ASP A 22 2.31 17.58 -3.67
CA ASP A 22 3.51 18.33 -3.27
C ASP A 22 4.30 17.61 -2.16
N GLN A 23 5.35 16.88 -2.54
CA GLN A 23 6.20 16.15 -1.59
C GLN A 23 6.96 17.13 -0.67
N ASP A 24 7.19 18.34 -1.15
CA ASP A 24 7.90 19.41 -0.43
C ASP A 24 6.98 20.29 0.45
N GLY A 25 5.68 19.96 0.50
CA GLY A 25 4.70 20.72 1.26
C GLY A 25 4.78 20.49 2.78
N PRO A 26 4.11 21.35 3.58
CA PRO A 26 3.95 21.13 5.01
C PRO A 26 3.16 19.84 5.28
N ALA A 27 3.32 19.27 6.48
CA ALA A 27 2.60 18.06 6.87
C ALA A 27 1.07 18.23 6.74
N THR A 28 0.42 17.24 6.11
CA THR A 28 -1.04 17.29 5.92
C THR A 28 -1.77 17.21 7.27
N ARG A 29 -2.91 17.89 7.40
CA ARG A 29 -3.76 17.83 8.61
C ARG A 29 -4.08 16.40 9.05
N HIS A 30 -4.30 15.52 8.07
CA HIS A 30 -4.53 14.10 8.28
C HIS A 30 -3.33 13.39 8.93
N GLN A 31 -2.11 13.63 8.44
CA GLN A 31 -0.88 13.09 9.02
C GLN A 31 -0.69 13.58 10.46
N ALA A 32 -0.90 14.87 10.72
CA ALA A 32 -0.80 15.45 12.06
C ALA A 32 -1.79 14.81 13.05
N ARG A 33 -3.02 14.53 12.61
CA ARG A 33 -4.03 13.83 13.43
C ARG A 33 -3.58 12.40 13.76
N LEU A 34 -3.10 11.67 12.76
CA LEU A 34 -2.62 10.30 12.95
C LEU A 34 -1.40 10.25 13.87
N LEU A 35 -0.44 11.15 13.71
CA LEU A 35 0.73 11.25 14.60
C LEU A 35 0.30 11.41 16.06
N ARG A 36 -0.65 12.31 16.34
CA ARG A 36 -1.19 12.47 17.72
C ARG A 36 -1.89 11.21 18.22
N GLN A 37 -2.69 10.55 17.38
CA GLN A 37 -3.38 9.30 17.73
C GLN A 37 -2.40 8.15 18.03
N LEU A 38 -1.30 8.09 17.29
CA LEU A 38 -0.22 7.12 17.53
C LEU A 38 0.62 7.46 18.76
N GLY A 39 0.47 8.64 19.36
CA GLY A 39 1.19 9.02 20.56
C GLY A 39 2.51 9.76 20.30
N TYR A 40 2.67 10.34 19.10
CA TYR A 40 3.82 11.20 18.81
C TYR A 40 3.99 12.28 19.87
N SER A 41 5.22 12.45 20.33
CA SER A 41 5.57 13.39 21.39
C SER A 41 6.91 14.04 21.11
N ILE A 42 7.05 15.28 21.56
CA ILE A 42 8.26 16.08 21.43
C ILE A 42 8.86 16.32 22.80
N THR A 43 10.18 16.32 22.86
CA THR A 43 10.91 16.74 24.05
C THR A 43 10.99 18.27 24.08
N VAL A 44 10.55 18.86 25.17
CA VAL A 44 10.55 20.30 25.45
C VAL A 44 11.40 20.58 26.69
N GLY A 45 12.14 21.69 26.63
CA GLY A 45 13.03 22.15 27.70
C GLY A 45 14.50 21.80 27.45
N LYS A 46 15.38 22.77 27.63
CA LYS A 46 16.83 22.60 27.46
C LYS A 46 17.50 21.94 28.67
N LYS A 47 17.04 22.25 29.89
CA LYS A 47 17.62 21.74 31.15
C LYS A 47 16.92 20.48 31.69
N VAL A 48 15.59 20.41 31.58
CA VAL A 48 14.79 19.24 31.98
C VAL A 48 14.03 18.76 30.76
N LYS A 49 14.35 17.55 30.30
CA LYS A 49 13.68 16.92 29.15
C LYS A 49 12.27 16.50 29.55
N ARG A 50 11.29 17.35 29.28
CA ARG A 50 9.87 17.01 29.46
C ARG A 50 9.28 16.61 28.14
N THR A 51 8.35 15.66 28.14
CA THR A 51 7.73 15.18 26.91
C THR A 51 6.32 15.74 26.79
N ARG A 52 5.97 16.32 25.65
CA ARG A 52 4.64 16.87 25.37
C ARG A 52 4.10 16.33 24.06
N LYS A 53 2.79 16.08 24.00
CA LYS A 53 2.07 15.83 22.74
C LYS A 53 1.86 17.16 22.00
N PRO A 54 2.44 17.35 20.80
CA PRO A 54 2.28 18.59 20.05
C PRO A 54 0.86 18.77 19.53
N GLY A 55 0.47 20.02 19.31
CA GLY A 55 -0.81 20.37 18.67
C GLY A 55 -0.80 20.13 17.16
N LEU A 56 -1.98 20.06 16.55
CA LEU A 56 -2.13 19.85 15.09
C LEU A 56 -1.42 20.95 14.30
N ALA A 57 -1.70 22.22 14.61
CA ALA A 57 -1.07 23.36 13.95
C ALA A 57 0.44 23.41 14.13
N TRP A 58 0.95 22.92 15.27
CA TRP A 58 2.39 22.84 15.51
C TRP A 58 3.03 21.83 14.55
N ILE A 59 2.45 20.65 14.40
CA ILE A 59 2.97 19.61 13.49
C ILE A 59 2.98 20.11 12.05
N GLN A 60 1.92 20.78 11.61
CA GLN A 60 1.86 21.32 10.23
C GLN A 60 2.91 22.39 9.97
N LYS A 61 3.25 23.22 10.97
CA LYS A 61 4.24 24.29 10.83
C LYS A 61 5.69 23.83 10.97
N ASN A 62 5.94 22.78 11.75
CA ASN A 62 7.29 22.37 12.15
C ASN A 62 7.76 21.08 11.46
N MET A 63 6.97 20.49 10.58
CA MET A 63 7.27 19.21 9.95
C MET A 63 6.87 19.21 8.48
N SER A 64 7.76 18.75 7.60
CA SER A 64 7.42 18.53 6.19
C SER A 64 6.54 17.30 6.00
N PHE A 65 5.88 17.21 4.84
CA PHE A 65 5.08 16.05 4.45
C PHE A 65 5.87 14.74 4.53
N GLU A 66 7.12 14.76 4.04
CA GLU A 66 8.01 13.59 4.07
C GLU A 66 8.39 13.18 5.50
N GLN A 67 8.80 14.15 6.33
CA GLN A 67 9.17 13.91 7.72
C GLN A 67 7.98 13.33 8.50
N ALA A 68 6.78 13.89 8.33
CA ALA A 68 5.56 13.38 8.95
C ALA A 68 5.24 11.96 8.48
N GLY A 69 5.36 11.71 7.19
CA GLY A 69 5.17 10.38 6.60
C GLY A 69 6.17 9.34 7.12
N GLN A 70 7.44 9.70 7.27
CA GLN A 70 8.47 8.81 7.80
C GLN A 70 8.23 8.51 9.28
N THR A 71 7.98 9.55 10.09
CA THR A 71 7.69 9.40 11.52
C THR A 71 6.47 8.52 11.75
N LEU A 72 5.42 8.69 10.94
CA LEU A 72 4.22 7.87 10.98
C LEU A 72 4.52 6.39 10.71
N LYS A 73 5.33 6.10 9.68
CA LYS A 73 5.73 4.72 9.35
C LYS A 73 6.49 4.07 10.51
N MET A 74 7.40 4.81 11.15
CA MET A 74 8.17 4.33 12.30
C MET A 74 7.25 3.98 13.48
N LEU A 75 6.37 4.91 13.87
CA LEU A 75 5.42 4.70 14.97
C LEU A 75 4.43 3.55 14.71
N ILE A 76 3.97 3.38 13.46
CA ILE A 76 3.11 2.25 13.10
C ILE A 76 3.88 0.93 13.20
N ALA A 77 5.13 0.89 12.75
CA ALA A 77 5.97 -0.31 12.82
C ALA A 77 6.25 -0.72 14.28
N GLU A 78 6.55 0.27 15.13
CA GLU A 78 6.72 0.08 16.58
C GLU A 78 5.46 -0.49 17.21
N LYS A 79 4.29 0.16 17.05
CA LYS A 79 3.03 -0.32 17.65
C LYS A 79 2.57 -1.68 17.16
N ARG A 80 2.92 -2.07 15.93
CA ARG A 80 2.57 -3.38 15.39
C ARG A 80 3.53 -4.49 15.79
N ASN A 81 4.61 -4.19 16.53
CA ASN A 81 5.69 -5.14 16.88
C ASN A 81 6.17 -5.98 15.68
N LYS A 82 6.04 -5.43 14.47
CA LYS A 82 6.32 -6.11 13.20
C LYS A 82 6.93 -5.11 12.23
N ARG A 83 8.06 -5.47 11.62
CA ARG A 83 8.52 -4.85 10.37
C ARG A 83 7.36 -4.97 9.38
N ALA A 84 7.07 -3.85 8.69
CA ALA A 84 5.98 -3.63 7.73
C ALA A 84 5.24 -4.90 7.26
N GLY A 85 3.90 -4.92 7.40
CA GLY A 85 3.04 -6.08 7.08
C GLY A 85 3.28 -6.73 5.71
N LYS A 86 2.80 -7.98 5.56
CA LYS A 86 3.05 -8.91 4.44
C LYS A 86 3.22 -8.21 3.08
N THR A 87 4.38 -8.43 2.44
CA THR A 87 4.81 -7.76 1.19
C THR A 87 4.16 -8.34 -0.07
N SER A 88 3.66 -9.56 0.00
CA SER A 88 2.95 -10.22 -1.08
C SER A 88 1.76 -10.99 -0.51
N TRP A 89 0.74 -11.13 -1.34
CA TRP A 89 -0.40 -11.99 -1.07
C TRP A 89 -0.46 -13.01 -2.20
N GLU A 90 -0.58 -14.27 -1.84
CA GLU A 90 -0.83 -15.33 -2.81
C GLU A 90 -2.33 -15.33 -3.13
N ILE A 91 -2.67 -15.10 -4.39
CA ILE A 91 -4.04 -15.15 -4.87
C ILE A 91 -4.19 -16.44 -5.67
N LYS A 92 -4.97 -17.39 -5.14
CA LYS A 92 -5.36 -18.59 -5.87
C LYS A 92 -6.47 -18.20 -6.84
N VAL A 93 -6.11 -17.90 -8.08
CA VAL A 93 -7.10 -17.74 -9.15
C VAL A 93 -7.59 -19.14 -9.52
N PRO A 94 -8.89 -19.46 -9.37
CA PRO A 94 -9.41 -20.74 -9.82
C PRO A 94 -9.14 -20.89 -11.32
N ALA A 95 -8.86 -22.11 -11.77
CA ALA A 95 -8.77 -22.39 -13.20
C ALA A 95 -10.06 -21.87 -13.84
N ARG A 96 -9.92 -20.95 -14.81
CA ARG A 96 -11.07 -20.43 -15.54
C ARG A 96 -11.79 -21.64 -16.15
N PRO A 97 -13.10 -21.86 -15.89
CA PRO A 97 -13.84 -22.88 -16.64
C PRO A 97 -13.78 -22.44 -18.11
N PHE A 98 -12.93 -23.10 -18.89
CA PHE A 98 -12.68 -22.70 -20.27
C PHE A 98 -13.86 -23.11 -21.15
N LEU A 99 -14.56 -24.20 -20.81
CA LEU A 99 -15.76 -24.65 -21.49
C LEU A 99 -16.66 -25.41 -20.51
N GLU A 100 -17.93 -25.04 -20.47
CA GLU A 100 -19.02 -25.91 -20.00
C GLU A 100 -19.38 -26.97 -21.07
N LEU A 101 -18.41 -27.37 -21.89
CA LEU A 101 -18.53 -28.42 -22.90
C LEU A 101 -17.43 -29.45 -22.66
N ASP A 102 -17.79 -30.71 -22.80
CA ASP A 102 -16.90 -31.87 -22.69
C ASP A 102 -15.60 -31.61 -23.47
N PRO A 103 -14.40 -31.75 -22.84
CA PRO A 103 -13.11 -31.59 -23.50
C PRO A 103 -12.99 -32.33 -24.83
N GLN A 104 -13.63 -33.49 -24.98
CA GLN A 104 -13.59 -34.25 -26.24
C GLN A 104 -14.37 -33.59 -27.36
N LEU A 105 -15.49 -32.93 -27.03
CA LEU A 105 -16.32 -32.23 -28.00
C LEU A 105 -15.56 -31.04 -28.61
N VAL A 106 -14.72 -30.39 -27.80
CA VAL A 106 -13.86 -29.27 -28.24
C VAL A 106 -12.76 -29.75 -29.16
N ILE A 107 -12.08 -30.84 -28.81
CA ILE A 107 -11.01 -31.42 -29.63
C ILE A 107 -11.58 -31.85 -30.98
N ASN A 108 -12.76 -32.48 -30.99
CA ASN A 108 -13.43 -32.89 -32.21
C ASN A 108 -13.88 -31.69 -33.07
N ALA A 109 -14.44 -30.65 -32.46
CA ALA A 109 -14.83 -29.43 -33.17
C ALA A 109 -13.62 -28.71 -33.77
N LEU A 110 -12.49 -28.67 -33.04
CA LEU A 110 -11.24 -28.09 -33.52
C LEU A 110 -10.65 -28.91 -34.68
N ALA A 111 -10.65 -30.24 -34.58
CA ALA A 111 -10.21 -31.12 -35.65
C ALA A 111 -11.09 -30.98 -36.90
N ALA A 112 -12.40 -30.83 -36.73
CA ALA A 112 -13.33 -30.57 -37.83
C ALA A 112 -13.06 -29.22 -38.51
N GLU A 113 -12.84 -28.15 -37.74
CA GLU A 113 -12.45 -26.84 -38.28
C GLU A 113 -11.10 -26.89 -39.01
N PHE A 114 -10.11 -27.62 -38.49
CA PHE A 114 -8.81 -27.79 -39.15
C PHE A 114 -8.93 -28.48 -40.50
N ASN A 115 -9.74 -29.54 -40.58
CA ASN A 115 -9.99 -30.27 -41.83
C ASN A 115 -10.82 -29.47 -42.83
N ARG A 116 -11.68 -28.54 -42.39
CA ARG A 116 -12.44 -27.65 -43.29
C ARG A 116 -11.59 -26.61 -44.01
N ARG A 117 -10.44 -26.23 -43.43
CA ARG A 117 -9.56 -25.17 -43.94
C ARG A 117 -8.41 -25.66 -44.80
N ARG A 118 -8.36 -26.97 -45.08
CA ARG A 118 -7.41 -27.63 -45.97
C ARG A 118 -8.09 -28.00 -47.27
#